data_AF-F0Q1D9-F1
#
_entry.id   AF-F0Q1D9-F1
#
_cell.length_a   1.000
_cell.length_b   1.000
_cell.length_c   1.000
_cell.angle_alpha   90.00
_cell.angle_beta   90.00
_cell.angle_gamma   90.00
#
_symmetry.space_group_name_H-M   'P 1'
#
loop_
_entity.id
_entity.type
_entity.pdbx_description
1 polymer ?
#
loop_
_entity_poly.entity_id
_entity_poly.type
_entity_poly.pdbx_seq_one_letter_code
_entity_poly.pdbx_strand_id
1 'polypeptide(L)' 'MQIAERRIPEMASKAGHEAYRAALRATGAATVKTASGQVVERRSDGSVTVIKDLPVGKRVKPGTVLKRVSRGS' A
#
# COMPACT_ATOMS: atom_id res chain seq x y z
N MET A 1 13.48 5.79 -22.67
CA MET A 1 13.11 5.77 -21.23
C MET A 1 11.63 5.40 -20.98
N GLN A 2 10.69 5.85 -21.82
CA GLN A 2 9.23 5.61 -21.65
C GLN A 2 8.78 4.13 -21.57
N ILE A 3 9.52 3.18 -22.16
CA ILE A 3 9.16 1.75 -22.14
C ILE A 3 9.40 1.13 -20.76
N ALA A 4 10.44 1.56 -20.04
CA ALA A 4 10.73 1.08 -18.69
C ALA A 4 9.71 1.62 -17.68
N GLU A 5 9.28 2.88 -17.86
CA GLU A 5 8.27 3.52 -17.01
C GLU A 5 6.91 2.84 -17.09
N ARG A 6 6.53 2.29 -18.25
CA ARG A 6 5.30 1.49 -18.40
C ARG A 6 5.25 0.25 -17.50
N ARG A 7 6.40 -0.30 -17.12
CA ARG A 7 6.49 -1.49 -16.26
C ARG A 7 6.54 -1.15 -14.77
N ILE A 8 6.72 0.12 -14.39
CA ILE A 8 6.82 0.54 -12.99
C ILE A 8 5.58 0.12 -12.18
N PRO A 9 4.33 0.31 -12.66
CA PRO A 9 3.15 -0.12 -11.90
C PRO A 9 3.12 -1.63 -11.64
N GLU A 10 3.47 -2.43 -12.65
CA GLU A 10 3.50 -3.90 -12.55
C GLU A 10 4.61 -4.37 -11.59
N MET A 11 5.81 -3.80 -11.70
CA MET A 11 6.93 -4.10 -10.79
C MET A 11 6.60 -3.72 -9.34
N ALA A 12 5.99 -2.56 -9.13
CA ALA A 12 5.58 -2.12 -7.80
C ALA A 12 4.51 -3.04 -7.20
N SER A 13 3.54 -3.48 -8.02
CA SER A 13 2.52 -4.44 -7.59
C SER A 13 3.14 -5.79 -7.19
N LYS A 14 4.06 -6.32 -8.01
CA LYS A 14 4.76 -7.57 -7.75
C LYS A 14 5.60 -7.49 -6.47
N ALA A 15 6.37 -6.42 -6.30
CA ALA A 15 7.19 -6.18 -5.12
C ALA A 15 6.35 -6.12 -3.83
N GLY A 16 5.18 -5.48 -3.88
CA GLY A 16 4.26 -5.45 -2.73
C GLY A 16 3.76 -6.83 -2.32
N HIS A 17 3.41 -7.67 -3.31
CA HIS A 17 2.94 -9.04 -3.04
C HIS A 17 4.05 -9.95 -2.51
N GLU A 18 5.26 -9.80 -3.04
CA GLU A 18 6.44 -10.52 -2.56
C GLU A 18 6.80 -10.13 -1.13
N ALA A 19 6.78 -8.82 -0.82
CA ALA A 19 7.00 -8.32 0.54
C ALA A 19 5.96 -8.85 1.53
N TYR A 20 4.68 -8.86 1.14
CA TYR A 20 3.61 -9.43 1.95
C TYR A 20 3.82 -10.92 2.25
N ARG A 21 4.15 -11.71 1.21
CA ARG A 21 4.46 -13.15 1.37
C ARG A 21 5.71 -13.38 2.21
N ALA A 22 6.74 -12.55 2.05
CA ALA A 22 7.96 -12.64 2.85
C ALA A 22 7.68 -12.37 4.33
N ALA A 23 6.91 -11.33 4.65
CA ALA A 23 6.51 -11.01 6.01
C ALA A 23 5.75 -12.18 6.67
N LEU A 24 4.71 -12.70 6.01
CA LEU A 24 3.97 -13.85 6.52
C LEU A 24 4.85 -15.08 6.76
N ARG A 25 5.80 -15.37 5.86
CA ARG A 25 6.72 -16.52 6.03
C ARG A 25 7.70 -16.33 7.17
N ALA A 26 8.18 -15.11 7.39
CA ALA A 26 9.20 -14.81 8.38
C ALA A 26 8.63 -14.68 9.81
N THR A 27 7.45 -14.07 9.96
CA THR A 27 6.91 -13.69 11.28
C THR A 27 5.54 -14.30 11.58
N GLY A 28 4.89 -14.94 10.59
CA GLY A 28 3.50 -15.40 10.72
C GLY A 28 2.46 -14.28 10.58
N ALA A 29 2.88 -13.02 10.40
CA ALA A 29 1.98 -11.86 10.34
C ALA A 29 2.46 -10.79 9.35
N ALA A 30 1.51 -10.02 8.81
CA ALA A 30 1.80 -8.88 7.95
C ALA A 30 0.84 -7.73 8.25
N THR A 31 1.39 -6.53 8.41
CA THR A 31 0.62 -5.30 8.55
C THR A 31 0.24 -4.76 7.18
N VAL A 32 -1.05 -4.56 6.93
CA VAL A 32 -1.57 -4.05 5.66
C VAL A 32 -2.63 -2.98 5.89
N LYS A 33 -2.80 -2.09 4.89
CA LYS A 33 -3.89 -1.12 4.87
C LYS A 33 -5.04 -1.66 4.04
N THR A 34 -6.24 -1.71 4.60
CA THR A 34 -7.46 -2.13 3.92
C THR A 34 -7.98 -1.04 2.98
N ALA A 35 -8.89 -1.41 2.08
CA ALA A 35 -9.59 -0.46 1.22
C ALA A 35 -10.47 0.54 2.01
N SER A 36 -10.91 0.16 3.22
CA SER A 36 -11.65 1.03 4.14
C SER A 36 -10.75 2.02 4.89
N GLY A 37 -9.42 1.96 4.72
CA GLY A 37 -8.46 2.84 5.38
C GLY A 37 -7.93 2.29 6.70
N GLN A 38 -8.33 1.10 7.13
CA GLN A 38 -7.87 0.51 8.38
C GLN A 38 -6.47 -0.07 8.22
N VAL A 39 -5.62 0.12 9.21
CA VAL A 39 -4.37 -0.62 9.35
C VAL A 39 -4.66 -1.85 10.19
N VAL A 40 -4.42 -3.02 9.60
CA VAL A 40 -4.70 -4.31 10.23
C VAL A 40 -3.44 -5.17 10.23
N GLU A 41 -3.27 -5.97 11.27
CA GLU A 41 -2.40 -7.14 11.25
C GLU A 41 -3.18 -8.32 10.69
N ARG A 42 -2.66 -8.96 9.66
CA ARG A 42 -3.20 -10.21 9.13
C ARG A 42 -2.21 -11.34 9.40
N ARG A 43 -2.69 -12.40 10.05
CA ARG A 43 -1.88 -13.58 10.38
C ARG A 43 -2.03 -14.68 9.34
N SER A 44 -1.09 -15.62 9.35
CA SER A 44 -1.07 -16.78 8.46
C SER A 44 -2.23 -17.76 8.69
N ASP A 45 -2.79 -17.76 9.90
CA ASP A 45 -3.99 -18.54 10.26
C ASP A 45 -5.30 -17.93 9.72
N GLY A 46 -5.23 -16.77 9.08
CA GLY A 46 -6.38 -16.05 8.53
C GLY A 46 -7.01 -15.04 9.51
N SER A 47 -6.56 -14.98 10.76
CA SER A 47 -7.03 -13.98 11.73
C SER A 47 -6.60 -12.56 11.34
N VAL A 48 -7.46 -11.59 11.67
CA VAL A 48 -7.24 -10.17 11.37
C VAL A 48 -7.49 -9.36 12.64
N THR A 49 -6.54 -8.52 13.02
CA THR A 49 -6.66 -7.61 14.16
C THR A 49 -6.48 -6.17 13.67
N VAL A 50 -7.43 -5.31 14.01
CA VAL A 50 -7.33 -3.87 13.70
C VAL A 50 -6.31 -3.25 14.64
N ILE A 51 -5.27 -2.61 14.07
CA ILE A 51 -4.28 -1.86 14.82
C ILE A 51 -4.76 -0.41 14.99
N LYS A 52 -5.23 0.19 13.90
CA LYS A 52 -5.63 1.59 13.86
C LYS A 52 -6.54 1.89 12.68
N ASP A 53 -7.58 2.69 12.90
CA ASP A 53 -8.34 3.30 11.82
C ASP A 53 -7.58 4.52 11.28
N LEU A 54 -7.31 4.54 9.97
CA LEU A 54 -6.87 5.76 9.30
C LEU A 54 -8.06 6.38 8.56
N PRO A 55 -8.18 7.71 8.54
CA PRO A 55 -9.15 8.35 7.68
C PRO A 55 -8.90 7.92 6.23
N VAL A 56 -10.00 7.69 5.50
CA VAL A 56 -9.92 7.37 4.07
C VAL A 56 -9.17 8.51 3.39
N GLY A 57 -7.98 8.19 2.84
CA GLY A 57 -7.15 9.17 2.15
C GLY A 57 -7.92 9.81 0.99
N LYS A 58 -7.50 11.02 0.59
CA LYS A 58 -8.10 11.73 -0.54
C LYS A 58 -8.03 10.84 -1.78
N ARG A 59 -9.17 10.35 -2.26
CA ARG A 59 -9.26 9.58 -3.50
C ARG A 59 -8.78 10.47 -4.65
N VAL A 60 -7.68 10.06 -5.30
CA VAL A 60 -7.18 10.71 -6.52
C VAL A 60 -7.66 9.91 -7.72
N LYS A 61 -8.15 10.61 -8.74
CA LYS A 61 -8.54 9.95 -10.00
C LYS A 61 -7.27 9.47 -10.72
N PRO A 62 -7.28 8.31 -11.40
CA PRO A 62 -6.20 7.94 -12.30
C PRO A 62 -5.87 9.08 -13.26
N GLY A 63 -4.59 9.39 -13.45
CA GLY A 63 -4.13 10.54 -14.25
C GLY A 63 -4.05 11.88 -13.49
N THR A 64 -4.39 11.93 -12.19
CA THR A 64 -4.20 13.14 -11.38
C THR A 64 -2.71 13.44 -11.20
N VAL A 65 -2.24 14.54 -11.77
CA VAL A 65 -0.90 15.08 -11.52
C VAL A 65 -0.95 16.01 -10.31
N LEU A 66 -0.39 15.57 -9.18
CA LEU A 66 -0.29 16.40 -7.98
C LEU A 66 0.84 17.41 -8.14
N LYS A 67 0.52 18.70 -8.13
CA LYS A 67 1.53 19.77 -8.11
C LYS A 67 1.98 20.04 -6.68
N ARG A 68 3.29 20.28 -6.50
CA ARG A 68 3.86 20.70 -5.22
C ARG A 68 3.24 22.03 -4.84
N VAL A 69 2.56 22.08 -3.70
CA VAL A 69 2.08 23.34 -3.13
C VAL A 69 3.29 24.00 -2.46
N SER A 70 3.63 25.24 -2.85
CA SER A 70 4.58 26.03 -2.08
C SER A 70 3.99 26.26 -0.69
N ARG A 71 4.67 25.84 0.37
CA ARG A 71 4.31 26.30 1.71
C ARG A 71 4.58 27.80 1.72
N GLY A 72 3.52 28.59 1.83
CA GLY A 72 3.66 30.02 2.13
C GLY A 72 4.40 30.14 3.46
N SER A 73 5.46 30.95 3.45
CA SER A 73 6.25 31.39 4.59
C SER A 73 5.41 32.07 5.66
#